data_AF-A0AAU9XR11-F1
#
_entry.id   AF-A0AAU9XR11-F1
#
_cell.length_a   1.000
_cell.length_b   1.000
_cell.length_c   1.000
_cell.angle_alpha   90.00
_cell.angle_beta   90.00
_cell.angle_gamma   90.00
#
_symmetry.space_group_name_H-M   'P 1'
#
loop_
_entity.id
_entity.type
_entity.pdbx_description
1 polymer ?
#
loop_
_entity_poly.entity_id
_entity_poly.type
_entity_poly.pdbx_seq_one_letter_code
_entity_poly.pdbx_strand_id
1 'polypeptide(L)'
;MRDVREETRTKIEQLTVLGYHVKEMWECDWNRMIRTDPQLKKFIDTVDIVTPLNPREAFFGGRTNVIKLHHKVEENKQIKYSDMISLYPCANPECEYPIGHPEFIDQPGTIDISKYYGLVKCKILPPYELYHPVLPYRYDSKLLF
;
A
#
# COMPACT_ATOMS: atom_id res chain seq x y z
N MET A 1 -1.35 -1.12 -29.97
CA MET A 1 -2.32 -0.35 -29.16
C MET A 1 -3.67 -0.98 -29.44
N ARG A 2 -4.23 -1.75 -28.51
CA ARG A 2 -5.57 -2.34 -28.71
C ARG A 2 -6.61 -1.24 -28.53
N ASP A 3 -7.72 -1.35 -29.27
CA ASP A 3 -8.83 -0.40 -29.15
C ASP A 3 -9.50 -0.59 -27.78
N VAL A 4 -9.57 0.50 -27.00
CA VAL A 4 -10.19 0.53 -25.66
C VAL A 4 -11.62 0.00 -25.68
N ARG A 5 -12.34 0.20 -26.80
CA ARG A 5 -13.71 -0.28 -26.98
C ARG A 5 -13.78 -1.79 -27.10
N GLU A 6 -12.81 -2.41 -27.78
CA GLU A 6 -12.74 -3.85 -27.96
C GLU A 6 -12.44 -4.58 -26.65
N GLU A 7 -11.54 -4.02 -25.83
CA GLU A 7 -11.26 -4.54 -24.48
C GLU A 7 -12.47 -4.41 -23.55
N THR A 8 -13.18 -3.28 -23.64
CA THR A 8 -14.40 -3.04 -22.87
C THR A 8 -15.49 -4.05 -23.24
N ARG A 9 -15.71 -4.30 -24.54
CA ARG A 9 -16.70 -5.29 -25.01
C ARG A 9 -16.36 -6.70 -24.53
N THR A 10 -15.09 -7.10 -24.63
CA THR A 10 -14.62 -8.41 -24.15
C THR A 10 -14.93 -8.60 -22.66
N LYS A 11 -14.72 -7.55 -21.85
CA LYS A 11 -14.99 -7.60 -20.40
C LYS A 11 -16.48 -7.65 -20.09
N ILE A 12 -17.30 -6.93 -20.84
CA ILE A 12 -18.77 -6.96 -20.72
C ILE A 12 -19.30 -8.38 -21.02
N GLU A 13 -18.81 -8.99 -22.10
CA GLU A 13 -19.19 -10.36 -22.49
C GLU A 13 -18.85 -11.35 -21.37
N GLN A 14 -17.63 -11.29 -20.83
CA GLN A 14 -17.20 -12.14 -19.72
C GLN A 14 -18.10 -12.00 -18.48
N LEU A 15 -18.40 -10.76 -18.08
CA LEU A 15 -19.26 -10.50 -16.91
C LEU A 15 -20.70 -10.98 -17.15
N THR A 16 -21.21 -10.81 -18.37
CA THR A 16 -22.55 -11.26 -18.74
C THR A 16 -22.65 -12.78 -18.72
N VAL A 17 -21.64 -13.50 -19.23
CA VAL A 17 -21.57 -14.97 -19.19
C VAL A 17 -21.54 -15.50 -17.76
N LEU A 18 -20.92 -14.78 -16.84
CA LEU A 18 -20.92 -15.11 -15.40
C LEU A 18 -22.26 -14.79 -14.71
N GLY A 19 -23.27 -14.29 -15.44
CA GLY A 19 -24.60 -14.00 -14.93
C GLY A 19 -24.77 -12.63 -14.28
N TYR A 20 -23.78 -11.74 -14.39
CA TYR A 20 -23.89 -10.38 -13.85
C TYR A 20 -24.77 -9.50 -14.74
N HIS A 21 -25.58 -8.64 -14.12
CA HIS A 21 -26.28 -7.58 -14.84
C HIS A 21 -25.33 -6.40 -15.08
N VAL A 22 -24.76 -6.32 -16.28
CA VAL A 22 -23.82 -5.27 -16.66
C VAL A 22 -24.58 -4.02 -17.13
N LYS A 23 -24.28 -2.87 -16.53
CA LYS A 23 -24.74 -1.55 -17.02
C LYS A 23 -23.56 -0.78 -17.57
N GLU A 24 -23.65 -0.40 -18.83
CA GLU A 24 -22.62 0.35 -19.55
C GLU A 24 -22.94 1.84 -19.54
N MET A 25 -21.89 2.68 -19.50
CA MET A 25 -22.02 4.12 -19.57
C MET A 25 -20.78 4.72 -20.22
N TRP A 26 -20.97 5.69 -21.11
CA TRP A 26 -19.87 6.45 -21.67
C TRP A 26 -19.24 7.36 -20.63
N GLU A 27 -17.93 7.55 -20.71
CA GLU A 27 -17.19 8.42 -19.79
C GLU A 27 -17.74 9.85 -19.76
N CYS A 28 -18.13 10.40 -20.91
CA CYS A 28 -18.70 11.74 -21.00
C CYS A 28 -20.07 11.86 -20.31
N ASP A 29 -20.90 10.83 -20.39
CA ASP A 29 -22.20 10.79 -19.71
C ASP A 29 -22.01 10.67 -18.20
N TRP A 30 -21.09 9.81 -17.75
CA TRP A 30 -20.72 9.66 -16.35
C TRP A 30 -20.18 10.97 -15.76
N ASN A 31 -19.23 11.62 -16.45
CA ASN A 31 -18.67 12.89 -16.06
C ASN A 31 -19.74 14.00 -15.99
N ARG A 32 -20.74 13.97 -16.88
CA ARG A 32 -21.89 14.87 -16.80
C ARG A 32 -22.73 14.59 -15.55
N MET A 33 -23.05 13.33 -15.28
CA MET A 33 -23.83 12.92 -14.10
C MET A 33 -23.19 13.38 -12.79
N ILE A 34 -21.88 13.19 -12.62
CA ILE A 34 -21.14 13.66 -11.42
C ILE A 34 -21.28 15.17 -11.22
N ARG A 35 -21.31 15.94 -12.32
CA ARG A 35 -21.42 17.41 -12.26
C ARG A 35 -22.85 17.87 -12.00
N THR A 36 -23.85 17.16 -12.53
CA THR A 36 -25.25 17.59 -12.50
C THR A 36 -26.05 17.04 -11.32
N ASP A 37 -25.65 15.90 -10.76
CA ASP A 37 -26.34 15.25 -9.65
C ASP A 37 -25.59 15.49 -8.31
N PRO A 38 -26.10 16.37 -7.43
CA PRO A 38 -25.48 16.65 -6.14
C PRO A 38 -25.45 15.45 -5.20
N GLN A 39 -26.41 14.52 -5.31
CA GLN A 39 -26.45 13.32 -4.46
C GLN A 39 -25.36 12.33 -4.88
N LEU A 40 -25.21 12.11 -6.19
CA LEU A 40 -24.13 11.29 -6.74
C LEU A 40 -22.77 11.86 -6.37
N LYS A 41 -22.59 13.18 -6.51
CA LYS A 41 -21.35 13.86 -6.12
C LYS A 41 -21.03 13.63 -4.64
N LYS A 42 -22.01 13.84 -3.76
CA LYS A 42 -21.84 13.60 -2.32
C LYS A 42 -21.50 12.14 -2.03
N PHE A 43 -22.14 11.18 -2.72
CA PHE A 43 -21.83 9.76 -2.57
C PHE A 43 -20.38 9.47 -2.95
N ILE A 44 -19.92 9.95 -4.10
CA ILE A 44 -18.53 9.77 -4.56
C ILE A 44 -17.54 10.43 -3.60
N ASP A 45 -17.85 11.60 -3.08
CA ASP A 45 -16.97 12.28 -2.11
C ASP A 45 -16.88 11.51 -0.77
N THR A 46 -17.86 10.66 -0.46
CA THR A 46 -17.90 9.84 0.76
C THR A 46 -17.47 8.39 0.57
N VAL A 47 -17.40 7.90 -0.67
CA VAL A 47 -17.13 6.48 -0.93
C VAL A 47 -15.63 6.19 -0.74
N ASP A 48 -15.29 5.40 0.28
CA ASP A 48 -13.92 4.93 0.49
C ASP A 48 -13.73 3.62 -0.29
N ILE A 49 -13.39 3.73 -1.59
CA ILE A 49 -13.09 2.55 -2.40
C ILE A 49 -11.69 2.04 -2.01
N VAL A 50 -11.66 1.08 -1.10
CA VAL A 50 -10.43 0.36 -0.78
C VAL A 50 -10.16 -0.64 -1.90
N THR A 51 -9.19 -0.33 -2.75
CA THR A 51 -8.72 -1.29 -3.76
C THR A 51 -8.14 -2.53 -3.08
N PRO A 52 -8.20 -3.71 -3.71
CA PRO A 52 -7.58 -4.92 -3.17
C PRO A 52 -6.14 -4.69 -2.72
N LEU A 53 -5.73 -5.40 -1.68
CA LEU A 53 -4.35 -5.37 -1.21
C LEU A 53 -3.43 -5.90 -2.31
N ASN A 54 -2.41 -5.13 -2.68
CA ASN A 54 -1.36 -5.56 -3.57
C ASN A 54 -0.10 -5.86 -2.75
N PRO A 55 0.31 -7.14 -2.59
CA PRO A 55 1.45 -7.50 -1.76
C PRO A 55 2.77 -6.82 -2.16
N ARG A 56 2.91 -6.43 -3.44
CA ARG A 56 4.11 -5.73 -3.93
C ARG A 56 4.27 -4.34 -3.34
N GLU A 57 3.18 -3.69 -2.95
CA GLU A 57 3.23 -2.36 -2.33
C GLU A 57 3.93 -2.42 -0.97
N ALA A 58 3.77 -3.53 -0.23
CA ALA A 58 4.40 -3.77 1.06
C ALA A 58 5.87 -4.25 0.96
N PHE A 59 6.38 -4.52 -0.25
CA PHE A 59 7.74 -5.04 -0.42
C PHE A 59 8.75 -3.90 -0.48
N PHE A 60 9.45 -3.61 0.61
CA PHE A 60 10.44 -2.53 0.70
C PHE A 60 11.88 -3.07 0.81
N GLY A 61 12.85 -2.21 0.45
CA GLY A 61 14.27 -2.52 0.59
C GLY A 61 14.82 -2.17 1.97
N GLY A 62 16.15 -2.13 2.08
CA GLY A 62 16.84 -1.75 3.31
C GLY A 62 16.56 -0.29 3.71
N ARG A 63 16.58 -0.05 5.02
CA ARG A 63 16.46 1.30 5.59
C ARG A 63 17.74 2.09 5.36
N THR A 64 17.61 3.24 4.71
CA THR A 64 18.66 4.26 4.63
C THR A 64 18.12 5.54 5.24
N ASN A 65 18.70 5.99 6.34
CA ASN A 65 18.25 7.20 7.04
C ASN A 65 19.45 8.04 7.48
N VAL A 66 19.34 9.36 7.35
CA VAL A 66 20.37 10.31 7.76
C VAL A 66 19.83 11.16 8.91
N ILE A 67 20.40 10.95 10.10
CA ILE A 67 20.01 11.71 11.30
C ILE A 67 20.79 13.02 11.41
N LYS A 68 22.05 13.03 10.96
CA LYS A 68 22.94 14.20 11.02
C LYS A 68 23.89 14.19 9.82
N LEU A 69 23.88 15.27 9.03
CA LEU A 69 24.72 15.38 7.82
C LEU A 69 26.20 15.52 8.14
N HIS A 70 26.54 16.24 9.23
CA HIS A 70 27.92 16.45 9.64
C HIS A 70 28.01 16.50 11.17
N HIS A 71 28.94 15.75 11.75
CA HIS A 71 29.21 15.74 13.18
C HIS A 71 30.70 15.98 13.44
N LYS A 72 31.04 17.13 14.03
CA LYS A 72 32.39 17.38 14.54
C LYS A 72 32.53 16.68 15.89
N VAL A 73 33.55 15.84 16.00
CA VAL A 73 33.83 15.05 17.21
C VAL A 73 34.54 15.95 18.24
N GLU A 74 34.12 15.88 19.50
CA GLU A 74 34.79 16.51 20.64
C GLU A 74 36.00 15.67 21.09
N GLU A 75 36.98 16.26 21.78
CA GLU A 75 38.25 15.59 22.14
C GLU A 75 38.08 14.26 22.89
N ASN A 76 37.00 14.10 23.66
CA ASN A 76 36.69 12.90 24.44
C ASN A 76 35.63 11.98 23.80
N LYS A 77 35.31 12.18 22.52
CA LYS A 77 34.31 11.38 21.79
C LYS A 77 34.94 10.65 20.61
N GLN A 78 34.31 9.57 20.17
CA GLN A 78 34.72 8.80 19.00
C GLN A 78 33.49 8.38 18.20
N ILE A 79 33.62 8.32 16.88
CA ILE A 79 32.59 7.75 16.00
C ILE A 79 32.90 6.26 15.83
N LYS A 80 31.92 5.41 16.10
CA LYS A 80 32.01 3.96 15.86
C LYS A 80 31.12 3.59 14.69
N TYR A 81 31.62 2.68 13.86
CA TYR A 81 30.87 2.05 12.80
C TYR A 81 30.57 0.61 13.21
N SER A 82 29.31 0.21 13.07
CA SER A 82 28.85 -1.15 13.34
C SER A 82 28.18 -1.66 12.07
N ASP A 83 28.59 -2.83 11.62
CA ASP A 83 28.04 -3.49 10.44
C ASP A 83 27.67 -4.92 10.77
N MET A 84 26.54 -5.37 10.24
CA MET A 84 26.11 -6.75 10.38
C MET A 84 26.51 -7.51 9.12
N ILE A 85 27.51 -8.38 9.26
CA ILE A 85 27.97 -9.25 8.18
C ILE A 85 26.80 -10.16 7.77
N SER A 86 26.44 -10.13 6.49
CA SER A 86 25.39 -10.99 5.93
C SER A 86 24.01 -10.82 6.59
N LEU A 87 23.57 -9.57 6.82
CA LEU A 87 22.27 -9.23 7.43
C LEU A 87 21.10 -10.10 6.94
N TYR A 88 20.85 -10.17 5.62
CA TYR A 88 19.73 -10.97 5.08
C TYR A 88 19.90 -12.48 5.29
N PRO A 89 21.05 -13.09 4.94
CA PRO A 89 21.29 -14.49 5.28
C PRO A 89 21.14 -14.82 6.77
N CYS A 90 21.50 -13.90 7.67
CA CYS A 90 21.32 -14.09 9.11
C CYS A 90 19.85 -13.93 9.56
N ALA A 91 19.06 -13.10 8.89
CA ALA A 91 17.64 -12.91 9.19
C ALA A 91 16.76 -14.07 8.65
N ASN A 92 17.08 -14.58 7.46
CA ASN A 92 16.31 -15.64 6.81
C ASN A 92 16.02 -16.90 7.67
N PRO A 93 16.95 -17.43 8.49
CA PRO A 93 16.67 -18.58 9.35
C PRO A 93 15.89 -18.23 10.63
N GLU A 94 15.96 -16.97 11.10
CA GLU A 94 15.38 -16.54 12.37
C GLU A 94 13.98 -15.92 12.20
N CYS A 95 13.67 -15.39 11.02
CA CYS A 95 12.40 -14.73 10.74
C CYS A 95 11.36 -15.72 10.21
N GLU A 96 10.11 -15.55 10.64
CA GLU A 96 8.97 -16.22 10.04
C GLU A 96 8.63 -15.61 8.68
N TYR A 97 8.32 -16.46 7.70
CA TYR A 97 7.88 -16.06 6.37
C TYR A 97 6.50 -16.62 6.09
N PRO A 98 5.61 -15.88 5.40
CA PRO A 98 4.35 -16.44 4.94
C PRO A 98 4.61 -17.50 3.87
N ILE A 99 4.06 -18.69 4.06
CA ILE A 99 4.17 -19.84 3.15
C ILE A 99 2.77 -20.28 2.72
N GLY A 100 2.60 -20.64 1.45
CA GLY A 100 1.34 -21.16 0.92
C GLY A 100 0.40 -20.09 0.37
N HIS A 101 -0.88 -20.45 0.25
CA HIS A 101 -1.91 -19.56 -0.27
C HIS A 101 -2.44 -18.64 0.83
N PRO A 102 -2.59 -17.33 0.57
CA PRO A 102 -3.11 -16.40 1.55
C PRO A 102 -4.61 -16.60 1.76
N GLU A 103 -5.06 -16.37 3.00
CA GLU A 103 -6.47 -16.15 3.32
C GLU A 103 -6.80 -14.67 3.14
N PHE A 104 -7.93 -14.37 2.51
CA PHE A 104 -8.40 -13.01 2.29
C PHE A 104 -9.47 -12.65 3.32
N ILE A 105 -9.21 -11.60 4.09
CA ILE A 105 -10.13 -11.04 5.08
C ILE A 105 -10.51 -9.63 4.61
N ASP A 106 -11.73 -9.45 4.14
CA ASP A 106 -12.27 -8.16 3.68
C ASP A 106 -12.99 -7.39 4.79
N GLN A 107 -13.55 -8.10 5.77
CA GLN A 107 -14.26 -7.54 6.92
C GLN A 107 -13.67 -8.06 8.24
N PRO A 108 -12.54 -7.49 8.70
CA PRO A 108 -11.94 -7.91 9.96
C PRO A 108 -12.87 -7.56 11.14
N GLY A 109 -13.11 -8.52 12.04
CA GLY A 109 -13.96 -8.32 13.23
C GLY A 109 -13.34 -7.43 14.32
N THR A 110 -12.13 -6.92 14.11
CA THR A 110 -11.37 -6.11 15.07
C THR A 110 -10.35 -5.22 14.35
N ILE A 111 -10.08 -4.04 14.90
CA ILE A 111 -9.05 -3.11 14.41
C ILE A 111 -7.66 -3.40 14.98
N ASP A 112 -7.57 -4.29 15.97
CA ASP A 112 -6.30 -4.72 16.56
C ASP A 112 -5.53 -5.61 15.58
N ILE A 113 -4.50 -5.01 14.96
CA ILE A 113 -3.66 -5.66 13.95
C ILE A 113 -2.79 -6.78 14.52
N SER A 114 -2.51 -6.78 15.84
CA SER A 114 -1.66 -7.80 16.47
C SER A 114 -2.28 -9.20 16.48
N LYS A 115 -3.60 -9.27 16.23
CA LYS A 115 -4.35 -10.53 16.09
C LYS A 115 -4.19 -11.18 14.73
N TYR A 116 -3.56 -10.50 13.77
CA TYR A 116 -3.37 -10.97 12.41
C TYR A 116 -1.89 -11.15 12.12
N TYR A 117 -1.57 -12.19 11.35
CA TYR A 117 -0.25 -12.41 10.80
C TYR A 117 -0.33 -12.33 9.27
N GLY A 118 0.36 -11.36 8.66
CA GLY A 118 0.35 -11.16 7.22
C GLY A 118 0.41 -9.70 6.80
N LEU A 119 -0.22 -9.40 5.67
CA LEU A 119 -0.26 -8.06 5.10
C LEU A 119 -1.59 -7.38 5.41
N VAL A 120 -1.53 -6.11 5.82
CA VAL A 120 -2.71 -5.29 6.11
C VAL A 120 -2.68 -4.02 5.27
N LYS A 121 -3.82 -3.65 4.71
CA LYS A 121 -4.02 -2.36 4.05
C LYS A 121 -4.89 -1.51 4.96
N CYS A 122 -4.29 -0.52 5.60
CA CYS A 122 -4.97 0.30 6.60
C CYS A 122 -4.47 1.76 6.57
N LYS A 123 -5.24 2.64 7.23
CA LYS A 123 -4.83 4.01 7.55
C LYS A 123 -4.30 4.00 8.99
N ILE A 124 -3.07 4.45 9.19
CA ILE A 124 -2.41 4.48 10.51
C ILE A 124 -2.20 5.94 10.92
N LEU A 125 -2.55 6.27 12.17
CA LEU A 125 -2.11 7.50 12.81
C LEU A 125 -0.73 7.23 13.43
N PRO A 126 0.36 7.86 12.95
CA PRO A 126 1.69 7.60 13.48
C PRO A 126 1.82 8.13 14.91
N PRO A 127 2.61 7.47 15.76
CA PRO A 127 2.92 7.98 17.09
C PRO A 127 3.67 9.31 16.99
N TYR A 128 3.42 10.20 17.96
CA TYR A 128 4.16 11.46 18.08
C TYR A 128 5.59 11.22 18.57
N GLU A 129 6.51 12.08 18.16
CA GLU A 129 7.90 12.16 18.68
C GLU A 129 8.76 10.90 18.50
N LEU A 130 8.48 10.09 17.46
CA LEU A 130 9.32 8.93 17.15
C LEU A 130 10.69 9.38 16.62
N TYR A 131 11.75 9.14 17.39
CA TYR A 131 13.13 9.49 16.99
C TYR A 131 13.58 8.78 15.70
N HIS A 132 13.10 7.55 15.51
CA HIS A 132 13.33 6.75 14.31
C HIS A 132 12.00 6.28 13.73
N PRO A 133 11.49 6.94 12.67
CA PRO A 133 10.31 6.43 11.98
C PRO A 133 10.55 5.00 11.48
N VAL A 134 9.50 4.18 11.51
CA VAL A 134 9.57 2.75 11.21
C VAL A 134 8.78 2.36 9.96
N LEU A 135 7.73 3.12 9.63
CA LEU A 135 6.88 2.81 8.49
C LEU A 135 7.48 3.42 7.21
N PRO A 136 7.81 2.60 6.20
CA PRO A 136 8.33 3.11 4.94
C PRO A 136 7.25 3.81 4.11
N TYR A 137 7.64 4.85 3.38
CA TYR A 137 6.82 5.52 2.38
C TYR A 137 7.63 5.79 1.12
N ARG A 138 7.05 5.50 -0.05
CA ARG A 138 7.66 5.85 -1.34
C ARG A 138 7.14 7.21 -1.80
N TYR A 139 8.06 8.15 -1.96
CA TYR A 139 7.77 9.46 -2.53
C TYR A 139 8.72 9.71 -3.71
N ASP A 140 8.17 9.93 -4.90
CA ASP A 140 8.94 10.22 -6.12
C ASP A 140 10.11 9.25 -6.37
N SER A 141 9.80 7.94 -6.33
CA SER A 141 10.78 6.84 -6.45
C SER A 141 11.83 6.74 -5.34
N LYS A 142 11.75 7.56 -4.28
CA LYS A 142 12.62 7.49 -3.10
C LYS A 142 11.92 6.74 -1.98
N LEU A 143 12.66 5.88 -1.29
CA LEU A 143 12.22 5.25 -0.07
C LEU A 143 12.55 6.15 1.12
N LEU A 144 11.50 6.58 1.82
CA LEU A 144 11.58 7.34 3.05
C LEU A 144 11.07 6.49 4.21
N PHE A 145 11.51 6.82 5.40
CA PHE A 145 10.96 6.32 6.66
C PHE A 145 10.62 7.56 7.47
#